data_AF-A0A1Q9V015-F1
#
_entry.id   AF-A0A1Q9V015-F1
#
_cell.length_a   1.000
_cell.length_b   1.000
_cell.length_c   1.000
_cell.angle_alpha   90.00
_cell.angle_beta   90.00
_cell.angle_gamma   90.00
#
_symmetry.space_group_name_H-M   'P 1'
#
loop_
_entity.id
_entity.type
_entity.pdbx_description
1 polymer ?
#
loop_
_entity_poly.entity_id
_entity_poly.type
_entity_poly.pdbx_seq_one_letter_code
_entity_poly.pdbx_strand_id
1 'polypeptide(L)'
;MATIQIRDIPDEEYEALRAAASAEGKSLQSYMREQAAFLARVARKRSVFERLRAELAERNEPGVTADSVLADLDDIRGPWPGEENTAHRG
;
A
#
# COMPACT_ATOMS: atom_id res chain seq x y z
N MET A 1 9.30 -25.65 5.02
CA MET A 1 8.19 -25.33 4.10
C MET A 1 6.90 -25.58 4.86
N ALA A 2 5.98 -24.62 4.89
CA ALA A 2 4.68 -24.81 5.54
C ALA A 2 3.67 -25.37 4.54
N THR A 3 2.86 -26.32 4.98
CA THR A 3 1.76 -26.89 4.19
C THR A 3 0.45 -26.46 4.81
N ILE A 4 -0.47 -25.98 3.98
CA ILE A 4 -1.82 -25.61 4.38
C ILE A 4 -2.78 -26.58 3.69
N GLN A 5 -3.67 -27.20 4.45
CA GLN A 5 -4.81 -27.93 3.92
C GLN A 5 -6.06 -27.06 4.09
N ILE A 6 -6.80 -26.88 2.99
CA ILE A 6 -8.11 -26.24 3.00
C ILE A 6 -9.13 -27.35 2.77
N ARG A 7 -10.11 -27.48 3.66
CA ARG A 7 -11.13 -28.52 3.64
C ARG A 7 -12.51 -27.90 3.42
N ASP A 8 -13.46 -28.76 3.06
CA ASP A 8 -14.87 -28.40 2.95
C ASP A 8 -15.13 -27.20 2.03
N ILE A 9 -14.37 -27.11 0.94
CA ILE A 9 -14.60 -26.12 -0.11
C ILE A 9 -15.84 -26.55 -0.89
N PRO A 10 -16.85 -25.69 -1.07
CA PRO A 10 -17.98 -25.96 -1.95
C PRO A 10 -17.51 -26.33 -3.35
N ASP A 11 -18.13 -27.35 -3.95
CA ASP A 11 -17.71 -27.88 -5.27
C ASP A 11 -17.67 -26.79 -6.35
N GLU A 12 -18.62 -25.86 -6.32
CA GLU A 12 -18.67 -24.73 -7.25
C GLU A 12 -17.43 -23.84 -7.15
N GLU A 13 -17.00 -23.51 -5.93
CA GLU A 13 -15.81 -22.68 -5.71
C GLU A 13 -14.53 -23.42 -6.11
N TYR A 14 -14.46 -24.72 -5.82
CA TYR A 14 -13.34 -25.56 -6.24
C TYR A 14 -13.20 -25.59 -7.76
N GLU A 15 -14.29 -25.81 -8.49
CA GLU A 15 -14.29 -25.83 -9.95
C GLU A 15 -13.98 -24.45 -10.54
N ALA A 16 -14.49 -23.36 -9.94
CA ALA A 16 -14.13 -22.01 -10.35
C ALA A 16 -12.62 -21.73 -10.21
N LEU A 17 -12.01 -22.13 -9.08
CA LEU A 17 -10.56 -22.01 -8.87
C LEU A 17 -9.77 -22.86 -9.86
N ARG A 18 -10.24 -24.08 -10.15
CA ARG A 18 -9.62 -24.98 -11.12
C ARG A 18 -9.66 -24.39 -12.53
N ALA A 19 -10.82 -23.88 -12.95
CA ALA A 19 -10.99 -23.23 -14.25
C ALA A 19 -10.09 -22.00 -14.39
N ALA A 20 -10.01 -21.16 -13.35
CA ALA A 20 -9.10 -20.01 -13.33
C ALA A 20 -7.63 -20.41 -13.47
N ALA A 21 -7.19 -21.45 -12.72
CA ALA A 21 -5.84 -21.97 -12.84
C ALA A 21 -5.54 -22.50 -14.25
N SER A 22 -6.48 -23.25 -14.84
CA SER A 22 -6.36 -23.76 -16.21
C SER A 22 -6.32 -22.66 -17.27
N ALA A 23 -7.11 -21.59 -17.10
CA ALA A 23 -7.07 -20.44 -18.00
C ALA A 23 -5.71 -19.74 -18.01
N GLU A 24 -4.97 -19.79 -16.90
CA GLU A 24 -3.59 -19.30 -16.79
C GLU A 24 -2.53 -20.36 -17.14
N GLY A 25 -2.92 -21.56 -17.56
CA GLY A 25 -2.01 -22.67 -17.86
C GLY A 25 -1.25 -23.22 -16.64
N LYS A 26 -1.78 -23.01 -15.43
CA LYS A 26 -1.16 -23.39 -14.16
C LYS A 26 -1.86 -24.60 -13.53
N SER A 27 -1.12 -25.37 -12.74
CA SER A 27 -1.74 -26.31 -11.80
C SER A 27 -2.46 -25.54 -10.69
N LEU A 28 -3.55 -26.11 -10.16
CA LEU A 28 -4.30 -25.51 -9.05
C LEU A 28 -3.39 -25.20 -7.85
N GLN A 29 -2.45 -26.10 -7.53
CA GLN A 29 -1.50 -25.87 -6.44
C GLN A 29 -0.59 -24.66 -6.69
N SER A 30 -0.05 -24.49 -7.90
CA SER A 30 0.79 -23.32 -8.20
C SER A 30 -0.01 -22.03 -8.16
N TYR A 31 -1.22 -22.06 -8.72
CA TYR A 31 -2.16 -20.95 -8.67
C TYR A 31 -2.48 -20.53 -7.23
N MET A 32 -2.90 -21.47 -6.38
CA MET A 32 -3.22 -21.19 -4.97
C MET A 32 -2.03 -20.68 -4.17
N ARG A 33 -0.81 -21.15 -4.48
CA ARG A 33 0.42 -20.63 -3.85
C ARG A 33 0.65 -19.15 -4.20
N GLU A 34 0.44 -18.76 -5.44
CA GLU A 34 0.54 -17.36 -5.87
C GLU A 34 -0.52 -16.50 -5.19
N GLN A 35 -1.76 -17.00 -5.10
CA GLN A 35 -2.83 -16.31 -4.39
C GLN A 35 -2.54 -16.16 -2.90
N ALA A 36 -2.03 -17.19 -2.23
CA ALA A 36 -1.60 -17.09 -0.85
C ALA A 36 -0.48 -16.05 -0.65
N ALA A 37 0.48 -15.97 -1.59
CA ALA A 37 1.53 -14.96 -1.55
C ALA A 37 0.99 -13.55 -1.75
N PHE A 38 0.02 -13.38 -2.65
CA PHE A 38 -0.69 -12.12 -2.85
C PHE A 38 -1.43 -11.69 -1.58
N LEU A 39 -2.24 -12.57 -0.99
CA LEU A 39 -2.97 -12.32 0.25
C LEU A 39 -2.02 -11.95 1.40
N ALA A 40 -0.89 -12.64 1.53
CA ALA A 40 0.13 -12.31 2.54
C ALA A 40 0.73 -10.91 2.33
N ARG A 41 0.89 -10.45 1.08
CA ARG A 41 1.32 -9.06 0.80
C ARG A 41 0.24 -8.05 1.17
N VAL A 42 -1.02 -8.32 0.82
CA VAL A 42 -2.15 -7.46 1.17
C VAL A 42 -2.31 -7.35 2.69
N ALA A 43 -2.26 -8.47 3.41
CA ALA A 43 -2.36 -8.51 4.86
C ALA A 43 -1.25 -7.69 5.54
N ARG A 44 0.00 -7.79 5.05
CA ARG A 44 1.12 -6.98 5.54
C ARG A 44 0.95 -5.50 5.28
N LYS A 45 0.48 -5.10 4.09
CA LYS A 45 0.20 -3.69 3.82
C LYS A 45 -0.89 -3.16 4.74
N ARG A 46 -1.97 -3.92 4.89
CA ARG A 46 -3.08 -3.54 5.76
C ARG A 46 -2.62 -3.37 7.21
N SER A 47 -1.82 -4.30 7.76
CA SER A 47 -1.33 -4.17 9.13
C SER A 47 -0.42 -2.95 9.33
N VAL A 48 0.37 -2.56 8.33
CA VAL A 48 1.15 -1.32 8.36
C VAL A 48 0.22 -0.10 8.40
N PHE A 49 -0.81 -0.07 7.55
CA PHE A 49 -1.77 1.04 7.55
C PHE A 49 -2.62 1.11 8.83
N GLU A 50 -3.02 -0.02 9.40
CA GLU A 50 -3.74 -0.04 10.69
C GLU A 50 -2.84 0.45 11.83
N ARG A 51 -1.56 0.08 11.84
CA ARG A 51 -0.59 0.63 12.80
C ARG A 51 -0.41 2.12 12.65
N LEU A 52 -0.23 2.61 11.42
CA LEU A 52 -0.12 4.04 11.14
C LEU A 52 -1.39 4.79 11.55
N ARG A 53 -2.58 4.23 11.29
CA ARG A 53 -3.84 4.82 11.76
C ARG A 53 -3.94 4.86 13.27
N ALA A 54 -3.51 3.81 13.97
CA ALA A 54 -3.49 3.79 15.42
C ALA A 54 -2.54 4.85 15.99
N GLU A 55 -1.33 4.97 15.43
CA GLU A 55 -0.36 6.02 15.80
C GLU A 55 -0.88 7.43 15.51
N LEU A 56 -1.56 7.64 14.38
CA LEU A 56 -2.18 8.92 14.04
C LEU A 56 -3.38 9.24 14.95
N ALA A 57 -4.15 8.24 15.38
CA ALA A 57 -5.27 8.42 16.29
C ALA A 57 -4.82 8.73 17.74
N GLU A 58 -3.66 8.21 18.16
CA GLU A 58 -3.05 8.58 19.45
C GLU A 58 -2.43 9.99 19.45
N ARG A 59 -2.08 10.52 18.27
CA ARG A 59 -1.63 11.90 18.12
C ARG A 59 -2.85 12.85 18.19
N ASN A 60 -3.01 13.51 19.34
CA ASN A 60 -4.07 14.51 19.57
C ASN A 60 -3.82 15.87 18.90
N GLU A 61 -2.65 16.09 18.29
CA GLU A 61 -2.35 17.31 17.53
C GLU A 61 -2.06 16.98 16.06
N PRO A 62 -2.46 17.86 15.12
CA PRO A 62 -2.04 17.71 13.73
C PRO A 62 -0.53 17.87 13.69
N GLY A 63 0.21 16.75 13.56
CA GLY A 63 1.67 16.75 13.44
C GLY A 63 2.19 17.44 12.18
N VAL A 64 1.29 17.98 11.34
CA VAL A 64 1.55 18.71 10.12
C VAL A 64 0.72 19.99 10.19
N THR A 65 1.38 21.14 10.26
CA THR A 65 0.75 22.46 10.20
C THR A 65 0.80 22.99 8.76
N ALA A 66 -0.06 23.95 8.41
CA ALA A 66 0.01 24.59 7.10
C ALA A 66 1.40 25.20 6.85
N ASP A 67 2.02 25.76 7.89
CA ASP A 67 3.38 26.33 7.83
C ASP A 67 4.45 25.27 7.55
N SER A 68 4.35 24.07 8.13
CA SER A 68 5.31 22.99 7.84
C SER A 68 5.17 22.47 6.40
N VAL A 69 3.95 22.43 5.87
CA VAL A 69 3.71 22.04 4.46
C VAL A 69 4.28 23.08 3.50
N LEU A 70 4.11 24.38 3.80
CA LEU A 70 4.66 25.45 2.96
C LEU A 70 6.20 25.46 2.99
N ALA A 71 6.81 25.22 4.15
CA ALA A 71 8.26 25.11 4.27
C ALA A 71 8.84 23.93 3.45
N ASP A 72 8.22 22.75 3.52
CA ASP A 72 8.65 21.59 2.72
C ASP A 72 8.45 21.85 1.22
N LEU A 73 7.37 22.54 0.84
CA LEU A 73 7.11 22.90 -0.56
C LEU A 73 8.15 23.90 -1.09
N ASP A 74 8.56 24.89 -0.30
CA ASP A 74 9.60 25.84 -0.66
C ASP A 74 10.98 25.16 -0.78
N ASP A 75 11.29 24.19 0.08
CA ASP A 75 12.54 23.41 0.03
C ASP A 75 12.60 22.50 -1.21
N ILE A 76 11.49 21.83 -1.56
CA ILE A 76 11.40 20.95 -2.74
C ILE A 76 11.40 21.77 -4.04
N ARG A 77 10.71 22.91 -4.05
CA ARG A 77 10.52 23.74 -5.25
C ARG A 77 11.72 24.64 -5.53
N GLY A 78 12.44 25.05 -4.50
CA GLY A 78 13.36 26.18 -4.57
C GLY A 78 12.62 27.52 -4.73
N PRO A 79 13.35 28.65 -4.73
CA PRO A 79 12.76 29.99 -4.79
C PRO A 79 11.87 30.17 -6.03
N TRP A 80 10.80 30.93 -5.86
CA TRP A 80 9.85 31.18 -6.95
C TRP A 80 10.54 32.05 -8.02
N PRO A 81 10.41 31.75 -9.32
CA PRO A 81 11.07 32.52 -10.38
C PRO A 81 10.57 33.98 -10.37
N GLY A 82 11.37 34.89 -9.81
CA GLY A 82 11.03 36.30 -9.58
C GLY A 82 11.43 36.86 -8.22
N GLU A 83 11.69 36.03 -7.20
CA GLU A 83 12.12 36.48 -5.86
C GLU A 83 13.59 36.90 -5.81
N GLU A 84 14.37 36.53 -6.82
CA GLU A 84 15.78 36.88 -6.98
C GLU A 84 16.00 38.39 -7.26
N ASN A 85 14.95 39.09 -7.69
CA ASN A 85 15.05 40.46 -8.23
C ASN A 85 14.68 41.58 -7.23
N THR A 86 14.33 41.24 -5.98
CA THR A 86 14.04 42.25 -4.95
C THR A 86 15.28 42.62 -4.12
N ALA A 87 16.38 41.88 -4.21
CA ALA A 87 17.61 42.16 -3.49
C ALA A 87 18.51 43.25 -4.13
N HIS A 88 18.19 43.72 -5.35
CA HIS A 88 19.04 44.65 -6.12
C HIS A 88 18.40 46.01 -6.46
N ARG A 89 17.33 46.41 -5.77
CA ARG A 89 16.82 47.78 -5.84
C ARG A 89 16.96 48.48 -4.48
N GLY A 90 18.17 48.90 -4.19
CA GLY A 90 18.55 49.86 -3.13
C GLY A 90 19.49 50.89 -3.72
#